data_AF-A0A7Y1Y1I4-F1
#
_entry.id   AF-A0A7Y1Y1I4-F1
#
_cell.length_a   1.000
_cell.length_b   1.000
_cell.length_c   1.000
_cell.angle_alpha   90.00
_cell.angle_beta   90.00
_cell.angle_gamma   90.00
#
_symmetry.space_group_name_H-M   'P 1'
#
loop_
_entity.id
_entity.type
_entity.pdbx_description
1 polymer ?
#
loop_
_entity_poly.entity_id
_entity_poly.type
_entity_poly.pdbx_seq_one_letter_code
_entity_poly.pdbx_strand_id
1 'polypeptide(L)'
;MKNASFFFKASAVLWIIWGLVHILAGVLTMKGILTDDISSSVSGIADAVDADTLQMAYPKALGAIIGQHGFNLLWIGIVTFISAFYVWKGNANAIFLAAITGGLADLGYLLFMDLGGYVNFVPGTVMTIVSALAIALSFYAHFKSK
;
A
#
# COMPACT_ATOMS: atom_id res chain seq x y z
N MET A 1 -9.91 17.74 -24.06
CA MET A 1 -8.78 18.37 -23.33
C MET A 1 -7.60 17.40 -23.23
N LYS A 2 -6.55 17.55 -24.05
CA LYS A 2 -5.39 16.64 -24.06
C LYS A 2 -4.70 16.53 -22.69
N ASN A 3 -4.74 17.60 -21.90
CA ASN A 3 -4.05 17.69 -20.61
C ASN A 3 -4.66 16.81 -19.51
N ALA A 4 -5.98 16.58 -19.53
CA ALA A 4 -6.62 15.72 -18.52
C ALA A 4 -6.24 14.23 -18.68
N SER A 5 -6.04 13.78 -19.93
CA SER A 5 -5.61 12.42 -20.21
C SER A 5 -4.22 12.12 -19.65
N PHE A 6 -3.31 13.11 -19.65
CA PHE A 6 -1.97 12.94 -19.06
C PHE A 6 -2.05 12.63 -17.56
N PHE A 7 -2.85 13.40 -16.80
CA PHE A 7 -2.96 13.23 -15.35
C PHE A 7 -3.58 11.87 -14.96
N PHE A 8 -4.56 11.38 -15.70
CA PHE A 8 -5.10 10.02 -15.48
C PHE A 8 -4.06 8.94 -15.71
N LYS A 9 -3.24 9.06 -16.77
CA LYS A 9 -2.16 8.11 -17.04
C LYS A 9 -1.08 8.14 -15.97
N ALA A 10 -0.66 9.33 -15.55
CA ALA A 10 0.32 9.49 -14.48
C ALA A 10 -0.20 8.89 -13.16
N SER A 11 -1.45 9.20 -12.78
CA SER A 11 -2.10 8.60 -11.60
C SER A 11 -2.19 7.07 -11.69
N ALA A 12 -2.55 6.53 -12.86
CA ALA A 12 -2.63 5.09 -13.06
C ALA A 12 -1.26 4.41 -12.90
N VAL A 13 -0.16 5.01 -13.40
CA VAL A 13 1.20 4.47 -13.18
C VAL A 13 1.54 4.43 -11.69
N LEU A 14 1.22 5.49 -10.94
CA LEU A 14 1.44 5.54 -9.50
C LEU A 14 0.65 4.43 -8.78
N TRP A 15 -0.63 4.22 -9.14
CA TRP A 15 -1.43 3.14 -8.56
C TRP A 15 -0.94 1.74 -8.94
N ILE A 16 -0.38 1.55 -10.14
CA ILE A 16 0.26 0.29 -10.53
C ILE A 16 1.46 0.01 -9.63
N ILE A 17 2.36 0.98 -9.46
CA ILE A 17 3.55 0.84 -8.62
C ILE A 17 3.13 0.51 -7.18
N TRP A 18 2.21 1.31 -6.64
CA TRP A 18 1.68 1.12 -5.30
C TRP A 18 1.07 -0.27 -5.12
N GLY A 19 0.23 -0.71 -6.05
CA GLY A 19 -0.44 -2.01 -6.01
C GLY A 19 0.55 -3.18 -6.04
N LEU A 20 1.57 -3.11 -6.89
CA LEU A 20 2.60 -4.14 -6.97
C LEU A 20 3.44 -4.24 -5.69
N VAL A 21 3.81 -3.11 -5.09
CA VAL A 21 4.54 -3.08 -3.81
C VAL A 21 3.71 -3.73 -2.70
N HIS A 22 2.41 -3.43 -2.63
CA HIS A 22 1.52 -3.99 -1.61
C HIS A 22 1.19 -5.48 -1.82
N ILE A 23 1.10 -5.93 -3.08
CA ILE A 23 1.02 -7.35 -3.41
C ILE A 23 2.27 -8.07 -2.89
N LEU A 24 3.46 -7.54 -3.18
CA LEU A 24 4.72 -8.11 -2.73
C LEU A 24 4.82 -8.14 -1.20
N ALA A 25 4.52 -7.01 -0.54
CA ALA A 25 4.52 -6.90 0.91
C ALA A 25 3.56 -7.93 1.54
N GLY A 26 2.34 -8.07 1.01
CA GLY A 26 1.39 -9.07 1.48
C GLY A 26 1.92 -10.50 1.36
N VAL A 27 2.53 -10.85 0.22
CA VAL A 27 3.15 -12.18 0.02
C VAL A 27 4.30 -12.43 0.99
N LEU A 28 5.20 -11.47 1.16
CA LEU A 28 6.36 -11.61 2.05
C LEU A 28 5.93 -11.73 3.51
N THR A 29 4.97 -10.91 3.96
CA THR A 29 4.41 -10.97 5.31
C THR A 29 3.77 -12.32 5.58
N MET A 30 2.98 -12.85 4.63
CA MET A 30 2.37 -14.18 4.80
C MET A 30 3.40 -15.32 4.73
N LYS A 31 4.47 -15.18 3.93
CA LYS A 31 5.54 -16.19 3.84
C LYS A 31 6.18 -16.45 5.21
N GLY A 32 6.52 -15.41 5.98
CA GLY A 32 7.10 -15.59 7.31
C GLY A 32 6.15 -16.38 8.23
N ILE A 33 4.85 -16.07 8.19
CA ILE A 33 3.84 -16.82 8.97
C ILE A 33 3.71 -18.28 8.53
N LEU A 34 3.69 -18.55 7.22
CA LEU A 34 3.57 -19.91 6.67
C LEU A 34 4.83 -20.75 6.86
N THR A 35 5.95 -20.13 7.23
CA THR A 35 7.23 -20.80 7.50
C THR A 35 7.61 -20.76 8.99
N ASP A 36 6.67 -20.40 9.87
CA ASP A 36 6.85 -20.23 11.32
C ASP A 36 7.95 -19.22 11.71
N ASP A 37 8.30 -18.30 10.82
CA ASP A 37 9.23 -17.19 11.04
C ASP A 37 8.47 -15.86 11.15
N ILE A 38 7.82 -15.66 12.30
CA ILE A 38 7.01 -14.46 12.56
C ILE A 38 7.90 -13.23 12.73
N SER A 39 9.08 -13.39 13.33
CA SER A 39 10.04 -12.31 13.56
C SER A 39 10.47 -11.64 12.26
N SER A 40 10.70 -12.40 11.18
CA SER A 40 11.03 -11.80 9.88
C SER A 40 9.87 -11.00 9.27
N SER A 41 8.62 -11.46 9.43
CA SER A 41 7.45 -10.68 9.01
C SER A 41 7.33 -9.36 9.77
N VAL A 42 7.55 -9.36 11.09
CA VAL A 42 7.50 -8.12 11.89
C VAL A 42 8.65 -7.19 11.51
N SER A 43 9.86 -7.71 11.38
CA SER A 43 11.05 -6.92 11.02
C SER A 43 10.94 -6.32 9.61
N GLY A 44 10.30 -7.03 8.68
CA GLY A 44 10.05 -6.52 7.33
C GLY A 44 9.01 -5.40 7.27
N ILE A 45 8.11 -5.32 8.25
CA ILE A 45 7.10 -4.25 8.37
C ILE A 45 7.64 -3.07 9.17
N ALA A 46 8.34 -3.33 10.28
CA ALA A 46 8.91 -2.34 11.19
C ALA A 46 10.42 -2.21 11.00
N ASP A 47 10.84 -1.84 9.79
CA ASP A 47 12.23 -1.93 9.33
C ASP A 47 13.20 -0.89 9.92
N ALA A 48 12.70 0.09 10.69
CA ALA A 48 13.54 0.99 11.48
C ALA A 48 13.79 0.48 12.91
N VAL A 49 13.11 -0.58 13.34
CA VAL A 49 13.32 -1.19 14.65
C VAL A 49 14.47 -2.19 14.55
N ASP A 50 15.32 -2.21 15.57
CA ASP A 50 16.43 -3.16 15.66
C ASP A 50 15.89 -4.61 15.61
N ALA A 51 16.29 -5.35 14.58
CA ALA A 51 15.79 -6.69 14.29
C ALA A 51 16.07 -7.67 15.43
N ASP A 52 17.17 -7.48 16.18
CA ASP A 52 17.53 -8.33 17.31
C ASP A 52 16.52 -8.20 18.46
N THR A 53 15.90 -7.03 18.61
CA THR A 53 14.84 -6.79 19.61
C THR A 53 13.51 -7.44 19.24
N LEU A 54 13.33 -7.80 17.96
CA LEU A 54 12.15 -8.44 17.40
C LEU A 54 12.30 -9.97 17.29
N GLN A 55 13.49 -10.51 17.58
CA GLN A 55 13.72 -11.95 17.61
C GLN A 55 13.16 -12.55 18.90
N MET A 56 11.96 -13.12 18.81
CA MET A 56 11.29 -13.71 19.97
C MET A 56 10.29 -14.81 19.58
N ALA A 57 9.93 -15.64 20.55
CA ALA A 57 8.84 -16.60 20.39
C ALA A 57 7.49 -15.87 20.46
N TYR A 58 6.89 -15.60 19.30
CA TYR A 58 5.56 -15.01 19.22
C TYR A 58 4.47 -16.04 19.58
N PRO A 59 3.46 -15.66 20.37
CA PRO A 59 2.23 -16.42 20.49
C PRO A 59 1.61 -16.69 19.12
N LYS A 60 1.11 -17.91 18.90
CA LYS A 60 0.48 -18.32 17.62
C LYS A 60 -0.63 -17.37 17.16
N ALA A 61 -1.38 -16.80 18.10
CA ALA A 61 -2.42 -15.81 17.81
C ALA A 61 -1.86 -14.53 17.18
N LEU A 62 -0.69 -14.05 17.61
CA LEU A 62 -0.04 -12.87 17.00
C LEU A 62 0.42 -13.18 15.57
N GLY A 63 0.96 -14.38 15.33
CA GLY A 63 1.27 -14.84 13.98
C GLY A 63 0.04 -14.84 13.06
N ALA A 64 -1.11 -15.30 13.56
CA ALA A 64 -2.37 -15.27 12.80
C ALA A 64 -2.84 -13.83 12.49
N ILE A 65 -2.70 -12.89 13.42
CA ILE A 65 -3.03 -11.47 13.21
C ILE A 65 -2.12 -10.86 12.14
N ILE A 66 -0.81 -11.13 12.18
CA ILE A 66 0.14 -10.67 11.16
C ILE A 66 -0.18 -11.30 9.80
N GLY A 67 -0.55 -12.59 9.76
CA GLY A 67 -0.99 -13.25 8.53
C GLY A 67 -2.24 -12.61 7.94
N GLN A 68 -3.21 -12.24 8.79
CA GLN A 68 -4.41 -11.51 8.39
C GLN A 68 -4.07 -10.11 7.85
N HIS A 69 -3.11 -9.39 8.46
CA HIS A 69 -2.59 -8.14 7.94
C HIS A 69 -1.92 -8.31 6.56
N GLY A 70 -1.07 -9.33 6.40
CA GLY A 70 -0.44 -9.65 5.12
C GLY A 70 -1.45 -9.98 4.01
N PHE A 71 -2.50 -10.75 4.34
CA PHE A 71 -3.60 -11.01 3.42
C PHE A 71 -4.33 -9.71 3.03
N ASN A 72 -4.54 -8.80 3.98
CA ASN A 72 -5.13 -7.50 3.70
C ASN A 72 -4.29 -6.67 2.74
N LEU A 73 -2.98 -6.57 2.96
CA LEU A 73 -2.07 -5.89 2.04
C LEU A 73 -2.16 -6.48 0.63
N LEU A 74 -2.20 -7.81 0.51
CA LEU A 74 -2.29 -8.50 -0.77
C LEU A 74 -3.56 -8.10 -1.53
N TRP A 75 -4.74 -8.27 -0.94
CA TRP A 75 -5.98 -8.02 -1.68
C TRP A 75 -6.18 -6.53 -1.97
N ILE A 76 -5.79 -5.64 -1.06
CA ILE A 76 -5.81 -4.18 -1.27
C ILE A 76 -4.92 -3.83 -2.46
N GLY A 77 -3.70 -4.38 -2.51
CA GLY A 77 -2.78 -4.22 -3.64
C GLY A 77 -3.38 -4.69 -4.97
N ILE A 78 -4.04 -5.85 -4.99
CA ILE A 78 -4.71 -6.40 -6.18
C ILE A 78 -5.84 -5.47 -6.65
N VAL A 79 -6.72 -5.04 -5.74
CA VAL A 79 -7.86 -4.17 -6.08
C VAL A 79 -7.38 -2.84 -6.66
N THR A 80 -6.36 -2.23 -6.04
CA THR A 80 -5.79 -0.96 -6.51
C THR A 80 -5.08 -1.12 -7.85
N PHE A 81 -4.32 -2.21 -8.04
CA PHE A 81 -3.66 -2.54 -9.30
C PHE A 81 -4.67 -2.69 -10.45
N ILE A 82 -5.76 -3.44 -10.24
CA ILE A 82 -6.82 -3.60 -11.24
C ILE A 82 -7.50 -2.25 -11.53
N SER A 83 -7.81 -1.49 -10.49
CA SER A 83 -8.45 -0.17 -10.61
C SER A 83 -7.61 0.79 -11.45
N ALA A 84 -6.28 0.71 -11.36
CA ALA A 84 -5.37 1.57 -12.11
C ALA A 84 -5.59 1.53 -13.64
N PHE A 85 -5.91 0.36 -14.22
CA PHE A 85 -6.21 0.25 -15.65
C PHE A 85 -7.51 0.97 -16.06
N TYR A 86 -8.45 1.13 -15.14
CA TYR A 86 -9.68 1.88 -15.34
C TYR A 86 -9.49 3.37 -15.03
N VAL A 87 -8.63 3.71 -14.06
CA VAL A 87 -8.16 5.08 -13.81
C VAL A 87 -7.47 5.63 -15.06
N TRP A 88 -6.65 4.83 -15.74
CA TRP A 88 -6.03 5.19 -17.02
C TRP A 88 -7.04 5.64 -18.09
N LYS A 89 -8.25 5.05 -18.06
CA LYS A 89 -9.37 5.37 -18.95
C LYS A 89 -10.24 6.52 -18.45
N GLY A 90 -9.89 7.15 -17.32
CA GLY A 90 -10.65 8.23 -16.70
C GLY A 90 -11.96 7.79 -16.05
N ASN A 91 -12.10 6.51 -15.69
CA ASN A 91 -13.32 6.01 -15.03
C ASN A 91 -13.43 6.57 -13.61
N ALA A 92 -14.48 7.36 -13.34
CA ALA A 92 -14.69 8.00 -12.05
C ALA A 92 -14.77 6.99 -10.90
N ASN A 93 -15.55 5.92 -11.05
CA ASN A 93 -15.74 4.93 -9.99
C ASN A 93 -14.42 4.24 -9.62
N ALA A 94 -13.57 3.97 -10.61
CA ALA A 94 -12.25 3.38 -10.37
C ALA A 94 -11.29 4.34 -9.62
N ILE A 95 -11.40 5.65 -9.87
CA ILE A 95 -10.63 6.66 -9.14
C ILE A 95 -11.02 6.65 -7.65
N PHE A 96 -12.32 6.67 -7.35
CA PHE A 96 -12.80 6.62 -5.98
C PHE A 96 -12.46 5.30 -5.31
N LEU A 97 -12.58 4.17 -6.01
CA LEU A 97 -12.23 2.86 -5.46
C LEU A 97 -10.74 2.79 -5.10
N ALA A 98 -9.84 3.17 -6.01
CA ALA A 98 -8.40 3.19 -5.73
C ALA A 98 -8.05 4.14 -4.57
N ALA A 99 -8.67 5.33 -4.52
CA ALA A 99 -8.42 6.31 -3.47
C ALA A 99 -8.91 5.86 -2.09
N ILE A 100 -10.10 5.24 -2.00
CA ILE A 100 -10.63 4.74 -0.73
C ILE A 100 -9.86 3.50 -0.29
N THR A 101 -9.59 2.57 -1.20
CA THR A 101 -8.91 1.31 -0.86
C THR A 101 -7.43 1.52 -0.57
N GLY A 102 -6.68 2.10 -1.49
CA GLY A 102 -5.24 2.35 -1.31
C GLY A 102 -4.95 3.51 -0.38
N GLY A 103 -5.69 4.61 -0.50
CA GLY A 103 -5.46 5.80 0.33
C GLY A 103 -5.78 5.59 1.81
N LEU A 104 -6.83 4.84 2.16
CA LEU A 104 -7.09 4.53 3.57
C LEU A 104 -6.10 3.51 4.14
N ALA A 105 -5.56 2.59 3.31
CA ALA A 105 -4.50 1.69 3.74
C ALA A 105 -3.24 2.48 4.12
N ASP A 106 -2.81 3.42 3.28
CA ASP A 106 -1.66 4.29 3.55
C ASP A 106 -1.92 5.28 4.69
N LEU A 107 -3.17 5.72 4.90
CA LEU A 107 -3.49 6.54 6.08
C LEU A 107 -3.24 5.76 7.37
N GLY A 108 -3.63 4.49 7.43
CA GLY A 108 -3.30 3.63 8.56
C GLY A 108 -1.79 3.46 8.73
N TYR A 109 -1.07 3.22 7.63
CA TYR A 109 0.39 3.12 7.64
C TYR A 109 1.05 4.41 8.14
N LEU A 110 0.64 5.58 7.64
CA LEU A 110 1.17 6.87 8.05
C LEU A 110 0.97 7.09 9.57
N LEU A 111 -0.26 6.85 10.06
CA LEU A 111 -0.61 7.14 11.45
C LEU A 111 0.13 6.26 12.45
N PHE A 112 0.31 4.98 12.14
CA PHE A 112 0.82 4.00 13.09
C PHE A 112 2.27 3.59 12.85
N MET A 113 2.75 3.64 11.60
CA MET A 113 4.10 3.19 11.23
C MET A 113 5.03 4.40 11.05
N ASP A 114 4.71 5.31 10.13
CA ASP A 114 5.57 6.49 9.85
C ASP A 114 5.64 7.43 11.06
N LEU A 115 4.49 7.91 11.56
CA LEU A 115 4.44 8.80 12.73
C LEU A 115 4.86 8.10 14.04
N GLY A 116 4.77 6.77 14.08
CA GLY A 116 5.28 5.95 15.18
C GLY A 116 6.80 5.81 15.20
N GLY A 117 7.49 6.16 14.11
CA GLY A 117 8.93 6.03 13.98
C GLY A 117 9.42 4.58 13.83
N TYR A 118 8.57 3.67 13.36
CA TYR A 118 8.87 2.25 13.25
C TYR A 118 9.41 1.84 11.87
N VAL A 119 9.44 2.75 10.91
CA VAL A 119 9.79 2.44 9.51
C VAL A 119 10.77 3.44 8.92
N ASN A 120 11.57 2.99 7.96
CA ASN A 120 12.45 3.85 7.19
C ASN A 120 11.69 4.55 6.07
N PHE A 121 12.32 5.57 5.49
CA PHE A 121 11.77 6.35 4.39
C PHE A 121 11.40 5.51 3.16
N VAL A 122 12.20 4.48 2.86
CA VAL A 122 11.99 3.56 1.72
C VAL A 122 11.85 2.13 2.25
N PRO A 123 10.81 1.36 1.84
CA PRO A 123 9.74 1.73 0.92
C PRO A 123 8.59 2.52 1.55
N GLY A 124 8.55 2.63 2.88
CA GLY A 124 7.41 3.09 3.68
C GLY A 124 6.86 4.46 3.27
N THR A 125 7.48 5.54 3.78
CA THR A 125 7.03 6.91 3.53
C THR A 125 6.88 7.24 2.04
N VAL A 126 7.70 6.62 1.17
CA VAL A 126 7.57 6.76 -0.28
C VAL A 126 6.22 6.27 -0.80
N MET A 127 5.67 5.16 -0.31
CA MET A 127 4.35 4.68 -0.75
C MET A 127 3.22 5.64 -0.36
N THR A 128 3.28 6.20 0.85
CA THR A 128 2.36 7.26 1.30
C THR A 128 2.38 8.47 0.37
N ILE A 129 3.56 8.89 -0.08
CA ILE A 129 3.70 9.99 -1.06
C ILE A 129 3.14 9.58 -2.43
N VAL A 130 3.44 8.37 -2.89
CA VAL A 130 2.96 7.83 -4.17
C VAL A 130 1.43 7.80 -4.22
N SER A 131 0.76 7.30 -3.18
CA SER A 131 -0.70 7.26 -3.13
C SER A 131 -1.31 8.65 -3.01
N ALA A 132 -0.74 9.55 -2.19
CA ALA A 132 -1.20 10.93 -2.08
C ALA A 132 -1.13 11.66 -3.44
N LEU A 133 -0.03 11.49 -4.18
CA LEU A 133 0.12 12.02 -5.54
C LEU A 133 -0.87 11.37 -6.51
N ALA A 134 -1.09 10.07 -6.43
CA ALA A 134 -2.04 9.37 -7.29
C ALA A 134 -3.47 9.89 -7.09
N ILE A 135 -3.87 10.13 -5.84
CA ILE A 135 -5.15 10.74 -5.47
C ILE A 135 -5.23 12.17 -6.00
N ALA A 136 -4.24 13.01 -5.71
CA ALA A 136 -4.24 14.41 -6.14
C ALA A 136 -4.37 14.56 -7.67
N LEU A 137 -3.60 13.78 -8.44
CA LEU A 137 -3.63 13.82 -9.90
C LEU A 137 -4.95 13.29 -10.47
N SER A 138 -5.49 12.19 -9.94
CA SER A 138 -6.75 11.62 -10.41
C SER A 138 -7.95 12.53 -10.12
N PHE A 139 -8.03 13.11 -8.92
CA PHE A 139 -9.10 14.03 -8.55
C PHE A 139 -9.00 15.35 -9.33
N TYR A 140 -7.78 15.92 -9.48
CA TYR A 140 -7.57 17.10 -10.31
C TYR A 140 -8.04 16.87 -11.75
N ALA A 141 -7.67 15.74 -12.35
CA ALA A 141 -8.08 15.37 -13.70
C ALA A 141 -9.60 15.17 -13.81
N HIS A 142 -10.22 14.53 -12.81
CA HIS A 142 -11.65 14.27 -12.76
C HIS A 142 -12.47 15.56 -12.71
N PHE A 143 -12.16 16.47 -11.78
CA PHE A 143 -12.91 17.72 -11.64
C PHE A 143 -12.67 18.71 -12.77
N LYS A 144 -11.48 18.70 -13.37
CA LYS A 144 -11.17 19.55 -14.53
C LYS A 144 -11.84 19.08 -15.82
N SER A 145 -12.20 17.80 -15.92
CA SER A 145 -12.83 17.20 -17.10
C SER A 145 -14.36 17.23 -17.07
N LYS A 146 -14.96 17.68 -15.95
CA LYS A 146 -16.36 18.06 -15.85
C LYS A 146 -16.52 19.51 -16.28
#